data_AF-A0A1C6LZ60-F1
#
_entry.id   AF-A0A1C6LZ60-F1
#
_cell.length_a   1.000
_cell.length_b   1.000
_cell.length_c   1.000
_cell.angle_alpha   90.00
_cell.angle_beta   90.00
_cell.angle_gamma   90.00
#
_symmetry.space_group_name_H-M   'P 1'
#
loop_
_entity.id
_entity.type
_entity.pdbx_description
1 polymer ?
#
loop_
_entity_poly.entity_id
_entity_poly.type
_entity_poly.pdbx_seq_one_letter_code
_entity_poly.pdbx_strand_id
1 'polypeptide(L)'
;MAATEIIEGIAFDAALSVPEKEGKIISFLAEQDDRGVSAATECLLQTHDERVSEFAATYLQLIPGAQEEKTRAAERLRQAGPLARSAARLVPWLPESLVDAFIADYMADPEENSPRSAVLFTIGIFYPGRLRPYADRIDSSYIKQSLLSGSPDSLVDAFMARWREEEDIELLHSLALIRTEHAADAIASVRNQIEDPEDWECLLELAGRLPDSGKSSGLHPAFMGSVTDRSVSPHAMGGGYPGDVPICLECEAPSERILTLSAEALPFGLSQNPSFFWYTCDCGEMDSVTVRITPEGLNVYLGRLGPADKDSRLVPGERSLTLESHPNQTGVSLEAISGRSQHQVGGLPRWPSAETHPACPECRNFMPFLAAIDSGPTPFGPMGFSSSLFGFWCDNCTVSTTQIQY
;
A
#
# COMPACT_ATOMS: atom_id res chain seq x y z
N MET A 1 -10.86 25.98 -23.35
CA MET A 1 -11.43 25.77 -22.00
C MET A 1 -10.26 25.53 -21.08
N ALA A 2 -10.23 26.18 -19.92
CA ALA A 2 -9.22 25.91 -18.92
C ALA A 2 -9.40 24.48 -18.36
N ALA A 3 -8.31 23.83 -17.93
CA ALA A 3 -8.39 22.48 -17.37
C ALA A 3 -9.37 22.40 -16.19
N THR A 4 -9.37 23.42 -15.33
CA THR A 4 -10.31 23.59 -14.21
C THR A 4 -11.77 23.48 -14.64
N GLU A 5 -12.17 24.16 -15.73
CA GLU A 5 -13.56 24.16 -16.23
C GLU A 5 -14.00 22.75 -16.68
N ILE A 6 -13.08 21.99 -17.28
CA ILE A 6 -13.37 20.62 -17.74
C ILE A 6 -13.52 19.68 -16.55
N ILE A 7 -12.63 19.77 -15.56
CA ILE A 7 -12.68 18.97 -14.33
C ILE A 7 -13.97 19.27 -13.57
N GLU A 8 -14.34 20.54 -13.43
CA GLU A 8 -15.62 20.98 -12.83
C GLU A 8 -16.82 20.39 -13.57
N GLY A 9 -16.82 20.48 -14.91
CA GLY A 9 -17.87 19.90 -15.74
C GLY A 9 -18.08 18.40 -15.48
N ILE A 10 -16.99 17.63 -15.36
CA ILE A 10 -17.05 16.19 -15.05
C ILE A 10 -17.50 15.96 -13.60
N ALA A 11 -16.93 16.70 -12.63
CA ALA A 11 -17.22 16.54 -11.21
C ALA A 11 -18.69 16.82 -10.88
N PHE A 12 -19.32 17.77 -11.56
CA PHE A 12 -20.71 18.17 -11.36
C PHE A 12 -21.71 17.40 -12.23
N ASP A 13 -21.26 16.54 -13.14
CA ASP A 13 -22.16 15.72 -13.93
C ASP A 13 -22.92 14.73 -13.02
N ALA A 14 -24.23 14.94 -12.89
CA ALA A 14 -25.10 14.10 -12.06
C ALA A 14 -25.38 12.72 -12.67
N ALA A 15 -25.09 12.52 -13.96
CA ALA A 15 -25.27 11.24 -14.63
C ALA A 15 -24.13 10.26 -14.35
N LEU A 16 -23.01 10.74 -13.82
CA LEU A 16 -21.82 9.93 -13.53
C LEU A 16 -21.74 9.55 -12.06
N SER A 17 -21.41 8.28 -11.82
CA SER A 17 -20.98 7.78 -10.51
C SER A 17 -19.60 8.35 -10.13
N VAL A 18 -19.22 8.21 -8.86
CA VAL A 18 -17.90 8.68 -8.39
C VAL A 18 -16.73 7.99 -9.14
N PRO A 19 -16.73 6.65 -9.34
CA PRO A 19 -15.67 6.00 -10.12
C PRO A 19 -15.63 6.46 -11.59
N GLU A 20 -16.78 6.71 -12.22
CA GLU A 20 -16.81 7.22 -13.60
C GLU A 20 -16.25 8.64 -13.70
N LYS A 21 -16.51 9.49 -12.70
CA LYS A 21 -15.92 10.84 -12.61
C LYS A 21 -14.41 10.78 -12.45
N GLU A 22 -13.95 9.96 -11.53
CA GLU A 22 -12.52 9.73 -11.30
C GLU A 22 -11.83 9.24 -12.57
N GLY A 23 -12.35 8.20 -13.21
CA GLY A 23 -11.79 7.66 -14.45
C GLY A 23 -11.74 8.68 -15.59
N LYS A 24 -12.79 9.49 -15.76
CA LYS A 24 -12.82 10.55 -16.80
C LYS A 24 -11.84 11.68 -16.51
N ILE A 25 -11.74 12.12 -15.25
CA ILE A 25 -10.79 13.18 -14.84
C ILE A 25 -9.35 12.68 -15.01
N ILE A 26 -9.05 11.46 -14.58
CA ILE A 26 -7.74 10.83 -14.77
C ILE A 26 -7.38 10.75 -16.25
N SER A 27 -8.30 10.23 -17.09
CA SER A 27 -8.09 10.13 -18.54
C SER A 27 -7.82 11.50 -19.18
N PHE A 28 -8.60 12.52 -18.80
CA PHE A 28 -8.42 13.88 -19.30
C PHE A 28 -7.03 14.44 -18.92
N LEU A 29 -6.62 14.29 -17.67
CA LEU A 29 -5.35 14.82 -17.16
C LEU A 29 -4.15 14.05 -17.73
N ALA A 30 -4.24 12.72 -17.87
CA ALA A 30 -3.16 11.89 -18.40
C ALA A 30 -2.80 12.17 -19.87
N GLU A 31 -3.73 12.78 -20.62
CA GLU A 31 -3.57 13.23 -22.00
C GLU A 31 -2.96 14.65 -22.13
N GLN A 32 -2.83 15.40 -21.03
CA GLN A 32 -2.21 16.72 -21.05
C GLN A 32 -0.67 16.63 -21.12
N ASP A 33 -0.04 17.75 -21.46
CA ASP A 33 1.41 17.95 -21.25
C ASP A 33 1.79 17.60 -19.81
N ASP A 34 3.04 17.20 -19.57
CA ASP A 34 3.59 16.77 -18.27
C ASP A 34 2.78 15.70 -17.51
N ARG A 35 1.89 14.97 -18.20
CA ARG A 35 0.90 14.08 -17.58
C ARG A 35 0.00 14.86 -16.62
N GLY A 36 -0.45 16.05 -17.00
CA GLY A 36 -1.49 16.79 -16.29
C GLY A 36 -1.13 17.25 -14.88
N VAL A 37 0.15 17.17 -14.48
CA VAL A 37 0.65 17.64 -13.18
C VAL A 37 0.41 19.14 -13.05
N SER A 38 0.81 19.93 -14.06
CA SER A 38 0.57 21.38 -14.05
C SER A 38 -0.92 21.70 -14.02
N ALA A 39 -1.73 20.99 -14.81
CA ALA A 39 -3.16 21.21 -14.92
C ALA A 39 -3.91 20.88 -13.61
N ALA A 40 -3.60 19.75 -12.97
CA ALA A 40 -4.18 19.35 -11.70
C ALA A 40 -3.77 20.32 -10.57
N THR A 41 -2.51 20.76 -10.58
CA THR A 41 -2.01 21.73 -9.61
C THR A 41 -2.70 23.07 -9.75
N GLU A 42 -2.82 23.59 -10.98
CA GLU A 42 -3.53 24.85 -11.23
C GLU A 42 -5.00 24.77 -10.82
N CYS A 43 -5.66 23.64 -11.09
CA CYS A 43 -7.01 23.36 -10.62
C CYS A 43 -7.11 23.49 -9.09
N LEU A 44 -6.19 22.88 -8.33
CA LEU A 44 -6.15 22.99 -6.86
C LEU A 44 -5.85 24.41 -6.36
N LEU A 45 -5.09 25.20 -7.12
CA LEU A 45 -4.81 26.59 -6.76
C LEU A 45 -6.02 27.51 -6.93
N GLN A 46 -6.84 27.24 -7.95
CA GLN A 46 -7.96 28.10 -8.35
C GLN A 46 -9.31 27.67 -7.78
N THR A 47 -9.54 26.38 -7.57
CA THR A 47 -10.86 25.88 -7.18
C THR A 47 -11.30 26.30 -5.79
N HIS A 48 -12.61 26.41 -5.61
CA HIS A 48 -13.28 26.65 -4.33
C HIS A 48 -14.28 25.53 -3.96
N ASP A 49 -14.38 24.46 -4.76
CA ASP A 49 -15.29 23.34 -4.52
C ASP A 49 -14.51 22.12 -3.99
N GLU A 50 -14.98 21.54 -2.89
CA GLU A 50 -14.35 20.40 -2.22
C GLU A 50 -14.28 19.13 -3.09
N ARG A 51 -15.25 18.91 -3.97
CA ARG A 51 -15.27 17.70 -4.82
C ARG A 51 -14.23 17.81 -5.92
N VAL A 52 -14.13 19.00 -6.51
CA VAL A 52 -13.13 19.29 -7.54
C VAL A 52 -11.72 19.18 -6.95
N SER A 53 -11.51 19.70 -5.75
CA SER A 53 -10.22 19.57 -5.06
C SER A 53 -9.88 18.12 -4.74
N GLU A 54 -10.85 17.31 -4.32
CA GLU A 54 -10.60 15.89 -4.03
C GLU A 54 -10.18 15.13 -5.29
N PHE A 55 -10.87 15.30 -6.43
CA PHE A 55 -10.48 14.60 -7.66
C PHE A 55 -9.10 15.03 -8.17
N ALA A 56 -8.79 16.32 -8.14
CA ALA A 56 -7.48 16.82 -8.57
C ALA A 56 -6.35 16.35 -7.63
N ALA A 57 -6.59 16.30 -6.32
CA ALA A 57 -5.62 15.79 -5.35
C ALA A 57 -5.42 14.27 -5.48
N THR A 58 -6.50 13.51 -5.72
CA THR A 58 -6.40 12.08 -6.04
C THR A 58 -5.57 11.85 -7.29
N TYR A 59 -5.75 12.64 -8.35
CA TYR A 59 -4.90 12.54 -9.54
C TYR A 59 -3.41 12.76 -9.21
N LEU A 60 -3.07 13.85 -8.52
CA LEU A 60 -1.68 14.15 -8.15
C LEU A 60 -1.07 13.05 -7.27
N GLN A 61 -1.85 12.40 -6.41
CA GLN A 61 -1.40 11.26 -5.61
C GLN A 61 -0.84 10.12 -6.50
N LEU A 62 -1.41 9.91 -7.69
CA LEU A 62 -1.02 8.83 -8.61
C LEU A 62 0.27 9.11 -9.39
N ILE A 63 0.73 10.36 -9.43
CA ILE A 63 1.88 10.77 -10.24
C ILE A 63 3.15 10.85 -9.38
N PRO A 64 4.18 10.03 -9.65
CA PRO A 64 5.44 10.10 -8.90
C PRO A 64 6.27 11.32 -9.32
N GLY A 65 7.18 11.78 -8.46
CA GLY A 65 8.18 12.80 -8.81
C GLY A 65 7.68 14.26 -8.91
N ALA A 66 6.41 14.54 -8.66
CA ALA A 66 5.83 15.89 -8.69
C ALA A 66 5.86 16.59 -7.31
N GLN A 67 7.00 16.53 -6.60
CA GLN A 67 7.08 16.96 -5.19
C GLN A 67 6.83 18.46 -5.01
N GLU A 68 7.39 19.30 -5.89
CA GLU A 68 7.24 20.75 -5.82
C GLU A 68 5.77 21.15 -6.01
N GLU A 69 5.09 20.53 -6.97
CA GLU A 69 3.69 20.78 -7.28
C GLU A 69 2.75 20.29 -6.17
N LYS A 70 2.99 19.07 -5.65
CA LYS A 70 2.27 18.53 -4.49
C LYS A 70 2.41 19.43 -3.27
N THR A 71 3.61 19.95 -3.03
CA THR A 71 3.90 20.89 -1.93
C THR A 71 3.13 22.20 -2.13
N ARG A 72 3.24 22.82 -3.30
CA ARG A 72 2.56 24.08 -3.64
C ARG A 72 1.03 23.96 -3.51
N ALA A 73 0.46 22.86 -3.99
CA ALA A 73 -0.96 22.58 -3.84
C ALA A 73 -1.36 22.44 -2.37
N ALA A 74 -0.60 21.66 -1.59
CA ALA A 74 -0.86 21.45 -0.17
C ALA A 74 -0.77 22.75 0.66
N GLU A 75 0.21 23.63 0.37
CA GLU A 75 0.32 24.95 1.01
C GLU A 75 -0.93 25.80 0.80
N ARG A 76 -1.46 25.81 -0.42
CA ARG A 76 -2.70 26.52 -0.74
C ARG A 76 -3.92 25.88 -0.07
N LEU A 77 -4.03 24.55 -0.07
CA LEU A 77 -5.14 23.82 0.56
C LEU A 77 -5.17 23.99 2.08
N ARG A 78 -4.01 24.09 2.73
CA ARG A 78 -3.88 24.31 4.18
C ARG A 78 -4.69 25.50 4.68
N GLN A 79 -4.69 26.60 3.91
CA GLN A 79 -5.37 27.84 4.25
C GLN A 79 -6.77 27.97 3.64
N ALA A 80 -7.28 26.89 3.02
CA ALA A 80 -8.48 26.92 2.19
C ALA A 80 -9.79 26.53 2.91
N GLY A 81 -9.80 26.52 4.25
CA GLY A 81 -10.97 26.10 5.02
C GLY A 81 -11.39 24.66 4.69
N PRO A 82 -12.60 24.42 4.17
CA PRO A 82 -13.08 23.06 3.87
C PRO A 82 -12.20 22.23 2.93
N LEU A 83 -11.53 22.88 1.97
CA LEU A 83 -10.69 22.19 0.97
C LEU A 83 -9.41 21.60 1.59
N ALA A 84 -9.05 21.97 2.83
CA ALA A 84 -7.87 21.43 3.50
C ALA A 84 -7.88 19.90 3.58
N ARG A 85 -9.07 19.27 3.59
CA ARG A 85 -9.21 17.81 3.56
C ARG A 85 -8.45 17.16 2.40
N SER A 86 -8.48 17.76 1.20
CA SER A 86 -7.82 17.20 0.02
C SER A 86 -6.30 17.19 0.13
N ALA A 87 -5.70 18.00 1.02
CA ALA A 87 -4.26 17.95 1.28
C ALA A 87 -3.82 16.61 1.92
N ALA A 88 -4.73 15.88 2.56
CA ALA A 88 -4.46 14.56 3.12
C ALA A 88 -3.85 13.61 2.08
N ARG A 89 -4.32 13.68 0.82
CA ARG A 89 -3.83 12.88 -0.31
C ARG A 89 -2.36 13.12 -0.63
N LEU A 90 -1.84 14.31 -0.31
CA LEU A 90 -0.50 14.75 -0.71
C LEU A 90 0.54 14.61 0.40
N VAL A 91 0.10 14.36 1.65
CA VAL A 91 0.93 14.23 2.85
C VAL A 91 2.21 13.40 2.64
N PRO A 92 2.19 12.24 1.97
CA PRO A 92 3.39 11.39 1.85
C PRO A 92 4.59 12.09 1.19
N TRP A 93 4.37 13.11 0.36
CA TRP A 93 5.44 13.81 -0.36
C TRP A 93 5.77 15.19 0.20
N LEU A 94 5.07 15.63 1.26
CA LEU A 94 5.27 16.97 1.80
C LEU A 94 6.58 17.09 2.56
N PRO A 95 7.27 18.25 2.46
CA PRO A 95 8.42 18.51 3.30
C PRO A 95 8.01 18.56 4.77
N GLU A 96 8.92 18.14 5.63
CA GLU A 96 8.72 18.06 7.08
C GLU A 96 8.18 19.36 7.69
N SER A 97 8.70 20.50 7.22
CA SER A 97 8.25 21.83 7.68
C SER A 97 6.77 22.10 7.41
N LEU A 98 6.23 21.60 6.30
CA LEU A 98 4.82 21.78 5.97
C LEU A 98 3.94 20.79 6.77
N VAL A 99 4.42 19.56 6.98
CA VAL A 99 3.77 18.58 7.87
C VAL A 99 3.62 19.16 9.29
N ASP A 100 4.70 19.71 9.86
CA ASP A 100 4.67 20.35 11.19
C ASP A 100 3.68 21.52 11.25
N ALA A 101 3.55 22.24 10.14
CA ALA A 101 2.65 23.38 10.07
C ALA A 101 1.17 22.96 10.00
N PHE A 102 0.83 21.83 9.36
CA PHE A 102 -0.51 21.23 9.46
C PHE A 102 -0.81 20.74 10.87
N ILE A 103 0.16 20.12 11.55
CA ILE A 103 0.01 19.71 12.96
C ILE A 103 -0.28 20.94 13.82
N ALA A 104 0.52 22.01 13.67
CA ALA A 104 0.33 23.25 14.42
C ALA A 104 -1.06 23.87 14.21
N ASP A 105 -1.56 23.90 12.96
CA ASP A 105 -2.89 24.43 12.64
C ASP A 105 -4.02 23.63 13.29
N TYR A 106 -3.92 22.30 13.34
CA TYR A 106 -4.90 21.48 14.07
C TYR A 106 -4.78 21.70 15.58
N MET A 107 -3.56 21.74 16.12
CA MET A 107 -3.33 21.92 17.56
C MET A 107 -3.78 23.28 18.08
N ALA A 108 -3.89 24.29 17.22
CA ALA A 108 -4.42 25.60 17.57
C ALA A 108 -5.96 25.60 17.73
N ASP A 109 -6.65 24.71 17.02
CA ASP A 109 -8.11 24.61 17.00
C ASP A 109 -8.54 23.14 16.75
N PRO A 110 -8.43 22.27 17.77
CA PRO A 110 -8.68 20.85 17.63
C PRO A 110 -10.19 20.60 17.54
N GLU A 111 -10.66 20.37 16.32
CA GLU A 111 -12.04 19.96 16.05
C GLU A 111 -12.06 18.56 15.44
N GLU A 112 -12.77 17.64 16.12
CA GLU A 112 -13.01 16.29 15.62
C GLU A 112 -13.82 16.34 14.33
N ASN A 113 -13.46 15.52 13.34
CA ASN A 113 -14.09 15.48 12.00
C ASN A 113 -13.91 16.76 11.15
N SER A 114 -13.09 17.72 11.59
CA SER A 114 -12.71 18.86 10.75
C SER A 114 -11.92 18.41 9.50
N PRO A 115 -11.89 19.23 8.43
CA PRO A 115 -11.01 18.99 7.27
C PRO A 115 -9.54 18.76 7.66
N ARG A 116 -9.05 19.44 8.70
CA ARG A 116 -7.70 19.29 9.23
C ARG A 116 -7.50 17.95 9.95
N SER A 117 -8.53 17.41 10.59
CA SER A 117 -8.49 16.09 11.21
C SER A 117 -8.17 14.98 10.20
N ALA A 118 -8.66 15.11 8.95
CA ALA A 118 -8.34 14.16 7.89
C ALA A 118 -6.85 14.22 7.49
N VAL A 119 -6.28 15.43 7.41
CA VAL A 119 -4.84 15.60 7.16
C VAL A 119 -4.02 15.03 8.33
N LEU A 120 -4.45 15.28 9.57
CA LEU A 120 -3.79 14.77 10.76
C LEU A 120 -3.79 13.24 10.83
N PHE A 121 -4.90 12.60 10.45
CA PHE A 121 -4.99 11.16 10.32
C PHE A 121 -3.96 10.61 9.34
N THR A 122 -3.82 11.24 8.16
CA THR A 122 -2.80 10.81 7.19
C THR A 122 -1.38 11.10 7.65
N ILE A 123 -1.15 12.20 8.38
CA ILE A 123 0.14 12.46 9.06
C ILE A 123 0.45 11.35 10.07
N GLY A 124 -0.55 10.87 10.81
CA GLY A 124 -0.37 9.74 11.72
C GLY A 124 0.09 8.45 11.02
N ILE A 125 -0.41 8.19 9.80
CA ILE A 125 -0.01 7.03 8.99
C ILE A 125 1.44 7.14 8.49
N PHE A 126 1.82 8.28 7.92
CA PHE A 126 3.10 8.45 7.21
C PHE A 126 4.21 9.06 8.07
N TYR A 127 3.87 9.80 9.12
CA TYR A 127 4.80 10.49 10.02
C TYR A 127 4.42 10.32 11.51
N PRO A 128 4.15 9.10 12.00
CA PRO A 128 3.66 8.89 13.36
C PRO A 128 4.57 9.52 14.42
N GLY A 129 5.89 9.45 14.23
CA GLY A 129 6.88 10.04 15.15
C GLY A 129 6.76 11.56 15.33
N ARG A 130 6.30 12.29 14.31
CA ARG A 130 6.08 13.74 14.38
C ARG A 130 4.81 14.11 15.14
N LEU A 131 3.78 13.26 15.03
CA LEU A 131 2.49 13.49 15.66
C LEU A 131 2.41 12.97 17.10
N ARG A 132 3.22 11.95 17.44
CA ARG A 132 3.25 11.31 18.76
C ARG A 132 3.43 12.27 19.96
N PRO A 133 4.25 13.34 19.91
CA PRO A 133 4.36 14.30 21.01
C PRO A 133 3.03 14.98 21.40
N TYR A 134 2.02 14.91 20.52
CA TYR A 134 0.71 15.50 20.73
C TYR A 134 -0.40 14.48 20.98
N ALA A 135 -0.08 13.19 21.14
CA ALA A 135 -1.06 12.10 21.23
C ALA A 135 -2.11 12.31 22.34
N ASP A 136 -1.72 12.86 23.49
CA ASP A 136 -2.63 13.15 24.62
C ASP A 136 -3.67 14.23 24.32
N ARG A 137 -3.47 15.01 23.25
CA ARG A 137 -4.36 16.10 22.80
C ARG A 137 -5.25 15.71 21.64
N ILE A 138 -5.14 14.47 21.16
CA ILE A 138 -5.89 13.95 20.03
C ILE A 138 -6.98 13.04 20.58
N ASP A 139 -8.25 13.40 20.40
CA ASP A 139 -9.35 12.59 20.94
C ASP A 139 -9.64 11.35 20.08
N SER A 140 -9.42 11.44 18.76
CA SER A 140 -9.70 10.36 17.80
C SER A 140 -8.89 9.09 18.08
N SER A 141 -9.60 7.98 18.34
CA SER A 141 -9.02 6.64 18.50
C SER A 141 -8.31 6.16 17.23
N TYR A 142 -8.88 6.42 16.05
CA TYR A 142 -8.28 6.05 14.77
C TYR A 142 -6.94 6.73 14.53
N ILE A 143 -6.83 8.03 14.87
CA ILE A 143 -5.54 8.73 14.77
C ILE A 143 -4.56 8.12 15.79
N LYS A 144 -4.98 7.89 17.04
CA LYS A 144 -4.12 7.24 18.05
C LYS A 144 -3.59 5.88 17.60
N GLN A 145 -4.42 5.06 16.97
CA GLN A 145 -4.02 3.75 16.44
C GLN A 145 -2.94 3.88 15.34
N SER A 146 -3.05 4.90 14.48
CA SER A 146 -2.02 5.15 13.46
C SER A 146 -0.64 5.50 14.05
N LEU A 147 -0.58 5.95 15.31
CA LEU A 147 0.67 6.33 15.99
C LEU A 147 1.43 5.14 16.58
N LEU A 148 0.84 3.95 16.60
CA LEU A 148 1.43 2.75 17.22
C LEU A 148 2.80 2.42 16.61
N SER A 149 2.93 2.53 15.28
CA SER A 149 4.16 2.21 14.56
C SER A 149 5.36 3.00 15.08
N GLY A 150 6.38 2.29 15.58
CA GLY A 150 7.59 2.88 16.14
C GLY A 150 7.35 3.61 17.46
N SER A 151 6.30 3.25 18.20
CA SER A 151 6.05 3.76 19.55
C SER A 151 7.14 3.34 20.55
N PRO A 152 7.33 4.11 21.64
CA PRO A 152 8.38 3.83 22.61
C PRO A 152 8.13 2.53 23.40
N ASP A 153 9.21 1.94 23.91
CA ASP A 153 9.18 0.71 24.70
C ASP A 153 8.26 0.78 25.92
N SER A 154 8.12 1.97 26.53
CA SER A 154 7.19 2.19 27.65
C SER A 154 5.73 1.90 27.28
N LEU A 155 5.34 2.08 26.02
CA LEU A 155 4.00 1.75 25.55
C LEU A 155 3.84 0.24 25.36
N VAL A 156 4.88 -0.45 24.87
CA VAL A 156 4.93 -1.92 24.78
C VAL A 156 4.76 -2.52 26.18
N ASP A 157 5.52 -2.02 27.16
CA ASP A 157 5.44 -2.48 28.54
C ASP A 157 4.05 -2.26 29.15
N ALA A 158 3.39 -1.14 28.82
CA ALA A 158 2.04 -0.84 29.27
C ALA A 158 1.00 -1.80 28.64
N PHE A 159 1.12 -2.12 27.34
CA PHE A 159 0.27 -3.14 26.71
C PHE A 159 0.48 -4.52 27.31
N MET A 160 1.74 -4.92 27.55
CA MET A 160 2.06 -6.20 28.19
C MET A 160 1.51 -6.31 29.62
N ALA A 161 1.60 -5.24 30.40
CA ALA A 161 1.05 -5.21 31.75
C ALA A 161 -0.47 -5.40 31.73
N ARG A 162 -1.17 -4.64 30.87
CA ARG A 162 -2.62 -4.76 30.70
C ARG A 162 -3.04 -6.12 30.19
N TRP A 163 -2.33 -6.67 29.20
CA TRP A 163 -2.63 -8.00 28.67
C TRP A 163 -2.53 -9.10 29.74
N ARG A 164 -1.53 -9.04 30.64
CA ARG A 164 -1.42 -10.01 31.74
C ARG A 164 -2.56 -9.92 32.76
N GLU A 165 -3.25 -8.78 32.83
CA GLU A 165 -4.39 -8.57 33.73
C GLU A 165 -5.71 -8.95 33.06
N GLU A 166 -5.86 -8.62 31.77
CA GLU A 166 -7.11 -8.72 31.01
C GLU A 166 -7.19 -10.01 30.17
N GLU A 167 -6.05 -10.61 29.81
CA GLU A 167 -5.89 -11.74 28.87
C GLU A 167 -6.56 -11.50 27.49
N ASP A 168 -6.66 -10.22 27.07
CA ASP A 168 -7.30 -9.79 25.83
C ASP A 168 -6.34 -9.81 24.61
N ILE A 169 -6.62 -10.69 23.64
CA ILE A 169 -5.81 -10.86 22.42
C ILE A 169 -5.67 -9.56 21.60
N GLU A 170 -6.67 -8.67 21.64
CA GLU A 170 -6.64 -7.39 20.90
C GLU A 170 -5.54 -6.45 21.41
N LEU A 171 -5.15 -6.59 22.69
CA LEU A 171 -4.00 -5.88 23.24
C LEU A 171 -2.69 -6.38 22.63
N LEU A 172 -2.59 -7.69 22.35
CA LEU A 172 -1.43 -8.25 21.65
C LEU A 172 -1.40 -7.85 20.17
N HIS A 173 -2.56 -7.76 19.50
CA HIS A 173 -2.63 -7.20 18.15
C HIS A 173 -2.14 -5.76 18.11
N SER A 174 -2.64 -4.92 19.03
CA SER A 174 -2.19 -3.53 19.16
C SER A 174 -0.69 -3.41 19.47
N LEU A 175 -0.16 -4.29 20.33
CA LEU A 175 1.26 -4.36 20.63
C LEU A 175 2.07 -4.77 19.40
N ALA A 176 1.65 -5.78 18.66
CA ALA A 176 2.33 -6.25 17.45
C ALA A 176 2.43 -5.12 16.40
N LEU A 177 1.39 -4.28 16.29
CA LEU A 177 1.38 -3.13 15.38
C LEU A 177 2.37 -2.01 15.77
N ILE A 178 3.04 -2.08 16.93
CA ILE A 178 4.13 -1.16 17.30
C ILE A 178 5.37 -1.41 16.44
N ARG A 179 5.63 -2.66 16.03
CA ARG A 179 6.66 -3.02 15.02
C ARG A 179 8.08 -2.56 15.37
N THR A 180 8.42 -2.56 16.65
CA THR A 180 9.79 -2.37 17.15
C THR A 180 10.40 -3.71 17.56
N GLU A 181 11.73 -3.77 17.70
CA GLU A 181 12.40 -4.97 18.21
C GLU A 181 11.86 -5.38 19.60
N HIS A 182 11.66 -4.41 20.49
CA HIS A 182 11.10 -4.66 21.82
C HIS A 182 9.66 -5.19 21.77
N ALA A 183 8.83 -4.68 20.84
CA ALA A 183 7.48 -5.22 20.63
C ALA A 183 7.52 -6.67 20.13
N ALA A 184 8.39 -6.98 19.17
CA ALA A 184 8.57 -8.35 18.69
C ALA A 184 9.11 -9.30 19.76
N ASP A 185 10.04 -8.85 20.61
CA ASP A 185 10.52 -9.62 21.77
C ASP A 185 9.40 -9.88 22.78
N ALA A 186 8.54 -8.89 23.04
CA ALA A 186 7.39 -9.03 23.92
C ALA A 186 6.38 -10.07 23.39
N ILE A 187 6.02 -10.01 22.10
CA ILE A 187 5.17 -11.04 21.45
C ILE A 187 5.82 -12.42 21.49
N ALA A 188 7.13 -12.52 21.19
CA ALA A 188 7.84 -13.79 21.25
C ALA A 188 7.79 -14.42 22.67
N SER A 189 7.84 -13.58 23.72
CA SER A 189 7.84 -14.03 25.12
C SER A 189 6.54 -14.71 25.57
N VAL A 190 5.42 -14.47 24.88
CA VAL A 190 4.11 -15.01 25.24
C VAL A 190 3.72 -16.28 24.48
N ARG A 191 4.64 -16.86 23.69
CA ARG A 191 4.38 -18.07 22.88
C ARG A 191 3.61 -19.17 23.61
N ASN A 192 4.05 -19.50 24.82
CA ASN A 192 3.51 -20.61 25.61
C ASN A 192 2.21 -20.26 26.36
N GLN A 193 1.74 -19.02 26.24
CA GLN A 193 0.53 -18.50 26.86
C GLN A 193 -0.62 -18.35 25.86
N ILE A 194 -0.33 -18.39 24.55
CA ILE A 194 -1.33 -18.37 23.49
C ILE A 194 -1.65 -19.82 23.11
N GLU A 195 -2.94 -20.18 23.17
CA GLU A 195 -3.42 -21.55 22.92
C GLU A 195 -3.21 -21.96 21.46
N ASP A 196 -3.62 -21.11 20.52
CA ASP A 196 -3.46 -21.35 19.09
C ASP A 196 -2.06 -20.96 18.61
N PRO A 197 -1.27 -21.91 18.06
CA PRO A 197 -0.03 -21.60 17.37
C PRO A 197 -0.16 -20.55 16.27
N GLU A 198 -1.21 -20.60 15.46
CA GLU A 198 -1.38 -19.74 14.29
C GLU A 198 -1.61 -18.28 14.68
N ASP A 199 -2.36 -18.04 15.77
CA ASP A 199 -2.56 -16.70 16.33
C ASP A 199 -1.22 -16.08 16.76
N TRP A 200 -0.38 -16.85 17.46
CA TRP A 200 0.94 -16.35 17.87
C TRP A 200 1.86 -16.11 16.67
N GLU A 201 1.85 -16.99 15.67
CA GLU A 201 2.63 -16.85 14.44
C GLU A 201 2.25 -15.56 13.71
N CYS A 202 0.95 -15.33 13.52
CA CYS A 202 0.40 -14.11 12.92
C CYS A 202 0.82 -12.85 13.69
N LEU A 203 0.71 -12.86 15.03
CA LEU A 203 1.13 -11.73 15.87
C LEU A 203 2.63 -11.44 15.76
N LEU A 204 3.48 -12.48 15.71
CA LEU A 204 4.93 -12.29 15.60
C LEU A 204 5.32 -11.74 14.22
N GLU A 205 4.64 -12.18 13.16
CA GLU A 205 4.82 -11.67 11.80
C GLU A 205 4.38 -10.22 11.67
N LEU A 206 3.22 -9.88 12.26
CA LEU A 206 2.74 -8.50 12.38
C LEU A 206 3.73 -7.59 13.12
N ALA A 207 4.40 -8.11 14.15
CA ALA A 207 5.44 -7.44 14.92
C ALA A 207 6.77 -7.30 14.16
N GLY A 208 6.89 -7.94 12.99
CA GLY A 208 8.02 -7.79 12.09
C GLY A 208 8.99 -8.96 12.06
N ARG A 209 8.65 -10.13 12.63
CA ARG A 209 9.53 -11.31 12.65
C ARG A 209 8.85 -12.59 12.18
N LEU A 210 9.59 -13.42 11.45
CA LEU A 210 9.14 -14.74 11.05
C LEU A 210 9.23 -15.73 12.21
N PRO A 211 8.21 -16.59 12.44
CA PRO A 211 8.16 -17.47 13.62
C PRO A 211 9.22 -18.57 13.63
N ASP A 212 9.59 -19.06 12.46
CA ASP A 212 10.52 -20.17 12.27
C ASP A 212 11.99 -19.80 12.46
N SER A 213 12.35 -18.58 12.07
CA SER A 213 13.74 -18.16 11.86
C SER A 213 14.11 -16.92 12.67
N GLY A 214 13.12 -16.19 13.19
CA GLY A 214 13.30 -14.90 13.88
C GLY A 214 13.80 -13.78 12.98
N LYS A 215 13.94 -14.03 11.67
CA LYS A 215 14.31 -13.02 10.66
C LYS A 215 13.17 -12.04 10.46
N SER A 216 13.42 -10.92 9.77
CA SER A 216 12.34 -9.97 9.46
C SER A 216 11.25 -10.63 8.61
N SER A 217 9.99 -10.36 8.94
CA SER A 217 8.82 -10.78 8.14
C SER A 217 8.63 -9.95 6.87
N GLY A 218 9.41 -8.87 6.70
CA GLY A 218 9.43 -8.05 5.50
C GLY A 218 10.84 -7.69 5.05
N LEU A 219 10.96 -6.95 3.96
CA LEU A 219 12.24 -6.53 3.39
C LEU A 219 12.40 -5.01 3.48
N HIS A 220 13.39 -4.52 4.22
CA HIS A 220 13.61 -3.08 4.41
C HIS A 220 14.65 -2.52 3.44
N PRO A 221 14.55 -1.23 3.02
CA PRO A 221 13.51 -0.25 3.33
C PRO A 221 12.17 -0.47 2.61
N ALA A 222 11.14 0.25 3.07
CA ALA A 222 9.81 0.29 2.46
C ALA A 222 9.70 1.38 1.38
N PHE A 223 8.98 1.07 0.30
CA PHE A 223 8.72 1.95 -0.83
C PHE A 223 7.22 2.03 -1.13
N MET A 224 6.75 3.21 -1.52
CA MET A 224 5.46 3.41 -2.18
C MET A 224 5.63 3.18 -3.68
N GLY A 225 4.68 2.49 -4.30
CA GLY A 225 4.67 2.24 -5.74
C GLY A 225 3.68 3.14 -6.48
N SER A 226 4.04 3.59 -7.67
CA SER A 226 3.14 4.27 -8.61
C SER A 226 3.24 3.63 -9.99
N VAL A 227 2.09 3.37 -10.62
CA VAL A 227 2.03 2.80 -11.97
C VAL A 227 2.43 3.87 -12.97
N THR A 228 3.45 3.59 -13.78
CA THR A 228 3.97 4.51 -14.79
C THR A 228 4.04 3.85 -16.16
N ASP A 229 4.37 4.63 -17.19
CA ASP A 229 4.63 4.09 -18.51
C ASP A 229 5.73 3.03 -18.48
N ARG A 230 5.64 2.12 -19.45
CA ARG A 230 6.66 1.09 -19.69
C ARG A 230 8.05 1.72 -19.78
N SER A 231 9.03 1.08 -19.14
CA SER A 231 10.46 1.44 -19.17
C SER A 231 10.83 2.70 -18.39
N VAL A 232 9.88 3.38 -17.74
CA VAL A 232 10.20 4.49 -16.80
C VAL A 232 10.95 3.96 -15.58
N SER A 233 10.61 2.75 -15.16
CA SER A 233 11.24 2.03 -14.04
C SER A 233 11.61 0.60 -14.48
N PRO A 234 12.67 0.01 -13.92
CA PRO A 234 13.09 -1.36 -14.21
C PRO A 234 12.11 -2.43 -13.66
N HIS A 235 11.17 -2.04 -12.80
CA HIS A 235 10.12 -2.94 -12.31
C HIS A 235 9.00 -3.00 -13.33
N ALA A 236 8.72 -4.19 -13.88
CA ALA A 236 7.73 -4.38 -14.92
C ALA A 236 6.38 -4.79 -14.32
N MET A 237 5.29 -4.22 -14.80
CA MET A 237 3.94 -4.46 -14.30
C MET A 237 3.02 -4.79 -15.49
N GLY A 238 2.21 -5.85 -15.38
CA GLY A 238 1.39 -6.31 -16.51
C GLY A 238 2.17 -6.81 -17.72
N GLY A 239 1.52 -6.77 -18.88
CA GLY A 239 2.09 -7.17 -20.18
C GLY A 239 2.31 -8.69 -20.33
N GLY A 240 2.73 -9.10 -21.52
CA GLY A 240 3.00 -10.50 -21.82
C GLY A 240 4.20 -11.05 -21.06
N TYR A 241 4.08 -12.27 -20.54
CA TYR A 241 5.20 -13.02 -19.99
C TYR A 241 5.82 -13.89 -21.10
N PRO A 242 7.16 -13.96 -21.24
CA PRO A 242 7.81 -14.62 -22.38
C PRO A 242 7.77 -16.16 -22.37
N GLY A 243 7.05 -16.78 -21.44
CA GLY A 243 6.93 -18.23 -21.31
C GLY A 243 5.55 -18.67 -20.84
N ASP A 244 5.42 -19.95 -20.52
CA ASP A 244 4.18 -20.48 -19.96
C ASP A 244 3.93 -19.94 -18.55
N VAL A 245 2.66 -19.77 -18.21
CA VAL A 245 2.15 -19.22 -16.95
C VAL A 245 1.18 -20.21 -16.30
N PRO A 246 0.95 -20.13 -14.98
CA PRO A 246 -0.08 -20.91 -14.31
C PRO A 246 -1.44 -20.75 -15.01
N ILE A 247 -2.19 -21.82 -15.20
CA ILE A 247 -3.58 -21.78 -15.68
C ILE A 247 -4.56 -22.12 -14.55
N CYS A 248 -5.74 -21.50 -14.59
CA CYS A 248 -6.82 -21.79 -13.65
C CYS A 248 -7.24 -23.27 -13.77
N LEU A 249 -7.42 -23.95 -12.64
CA LEU A 249 -7.78 -25.36 -12.62
C LEU A 249 -9.20 -25.64 -13.14
N GLU A 250 -10.08 -24.66 -13.09
CA GLU A 250 -11.49 -24.82 -13.47
C GLU A 250 -11.76 -24.39 -14.92
N CYS A 251 -11.37 -23.16 -15.29
CA CYS A 251 -11.67 -22.60 -16.61
C CYS A 251 -10.48 -22.59 -17.57
N GLU A 252 -9.31 -23.09 -17.15
CA GLU A 252 -8.05 -23.09 -17.92
C GLU A 252 -7.56 -21.69 -18.35
N ALA A 253 -8.14 -20.61 -17.84
CA ALA A 253 -7.68 -19.26 -18.12
C ALA A 253 -6.24 -19.06 -17.60
N PRO A 254 -5.33 -18.50 -18.42
CA PRO A 254 -3.98 -18.21 -17.98
C PRO A 254 -3.99 -17.11 -16.91
N SER A 255 -3.12 -17.26 -15.92
CA SER A 255 -2.76 -16.16 -15.03
C SER A 255 -1.95 -15.11 -15.80
N GLU A 256 -1.95 -13.90 -15.27
CA GLU A 256 -1.18 -12.79 -15.79
C GLU A 256 -0.10 -12.37 -14.81
N ARG A 257 1.02 -11.88 -15.34
CA ARG A 257 2.04 -11.25 -14.52
C ARG A 257 1.49 -9.94 -13.96
N ILE A 258 1.37 -9.84 -12.65
CA ILE A 258 1.06 -8.57 -11.98
C ILE A 258 2.31 -7.70 -11.96
N LEU A 259 3.43 -8.25 -11.45
CA LEU A 259 4.64 -7.49 -11.15
C LEU A 259 5.88 -8.39 -11.28
N THR A 260 6.92 -7.90 -11.95
CA THR A 260 8.30 -8.38 -11.83
C THR A 260 9.15 -7.27 -11.23
N LEU A 261 9.83 -7.55 -10.12
CA LEU A 261 10.75 -6.62 -9.50
C LEU A 261 12.19 -6.88 -9.99
N SER A 262 12.88 -5.85 -10.46
CA SER A 262 14.32 -5.91 -10.72
C SER A 262 15.09 -6.02 -9.40
N ALA A 263 15.75 -7.16 -9.18
CA ALA A 263 16.58 -7.43 -8.01
C ALA A 263 17.75 -6.45 -7.88
N GLU A 264 18.39 -6.11 -9.00
CA GLU A 264 19.53 -5.19 -9.04
C GLU A 264 19.15 -3.75 -8.68
N ALA A 265 17.89 -3.36 -8.93
CA ALA A 265 17.38 -2.04 -8.59
C ALA A 265 16.89 -1.94 -7.14
N LEU A 266 16.83 -3.06 -6.41
CA LEU A 266 16.35 -3.11 -5.03
C LEU A 266 17.51 -3.26 -4.04
N PRO A 267 17.45 -2.59 -2.88
CA PRO A 267 18.49 -2.68 -1.84
C PRO A 267 18.40 -3.96 -0.98
N PHE A 268 17.66 -4.98 -1.40
CA PHE A 268 17.40 -6.19 -0.59
C PHE A 268 18.41 -7.31 -0.83
N GLY A 269 19.27 -7.20 -1.85
CA GLY A 269 20.26 -8.23 -2.18
C GLY A 269 19.63 -9.53 -2.70
N LEU A 270 18.53 -9.45 -3.46
CA LEU A 270 17.85 -10.61 -4.02
C LEU A 270 18.72 -11.29 -5.09
N SER A 271 18.72 -12.61 -5.10
CA SER A 271 19.52 -13.40 -6.06
C SER A 271 18.89 -13.48 -7.45
N GLN A 272 17.59 -13.25 -7.57
CA GLN A 272 16.83 -13.25 -8.83
C GLN A 272 15.69 -12.24 -8.81
N ASN A 273 15.19 -11.88 -10.00
CA ASN A 273 14.03 -11.00 -10.18
C ASN A 273 12.73 -11.72 -9.76
N PRO A 274 12.09 -11.35 -8.64
CA PRO A 274 10.82 -11.94 -8.22
C PRO A 274 9.72 -11.56 -9.21
N SER A 275 8.86 -12.52 -9.55
CA SER A 275 7.71 -12.32 -10.42
C SER A 275 6.44 -12.89 -9.79
N PHE A 276 5.36 -12.11 -9.81
CA PHE A 276 4.09 -12.42 -9.18
C PHE A 276 2.99 -12.53 -10.23
N PHE A 277 2.08 -13.49 -10.03
CA PHE A 277 1.08 -13.88 -11.02
C PHE A 277 -0.29 -14.01 -10.35
N TRP A 278 -1.35 -13.67 -11.09
CA TRP A 278 -2.71 -13.80 -10.61
C TRP A 278 -3.70 -14.08 -11.73
N TYR A 279 -4.85 -14.65 -11.37
CA TYR A 279 -5.90 -15.00 -12.33
C TYR A 279 -6.89 -13.85 -12.50
N THR A 280 -7.38 -13.67 -13.73
CA THR A 280 -8.47 -12.71 -14.05
C THR A 280 -9.85 -13.35 -14.06
N CYS A 281 -9.94 -14.66 -13.80
CA CYS A 281 -11.21 -15.38 -13.86
C CYS A 281 -11.94 -15.34 -12.51
N ASP A 282 -13.28 -15.33 -12.56
CA ASP A 282 -14.15 -15.28 -11.37
C ASP A 282 -14.43 -16.67 -10.77
N CYS A 283 -13.60 -17.67 -11.06
CA CYS A 283 -13.78 -19.05 -10.61
C CYS A 283 -13.74 -19.22 -9.07
N GLY A 284 -13.24 -18.23 -8.32
CA GLY A 284 -13.34 -18.18 -6.84
C GLY A 284 -12.58 -19.27 -6.07
N GLU A 285 -12.01 -20.26 -6.73
CA GLU A 285 -11.35 -21.43 -6.10
C GLU A 285 -9.89 -21.19 -5.67
N MET A 286 -9.30 -20.02 -5.97
CA MET A 286 -7.86 -19.79 -5.78
C MET A 286 -7.59 -18.59 -4.89
N ASP A 287 -7.15 -18.86 -3.66
CA ASP A 287 -6.71 -17.82 -2.71
C ASP A 287 -5.21 -17.49 -2.86
N SER A 288 -4.46 -18.32 -3.60
CA SER A 288 -3.04 -18.07 -3.85
C SER A 288 -2.53 -18.65 -5.18
N VAL A 289 -1.43 -18.07 -5.67
CA VAL A 289 -0.64 -18.59 -6.80
C VAL A 289 0.81 -18.72 -6.34
N THR A 290 1.34 -19.95 -6.39
CA THR A 290 2.73 -20.22 -5.98
C THR A 290 3.53 -20.83 -7.14
N VAL A 291 4.62 -20.17 -7.51
CA VAL A 291 5.50 -20.59 -8.60
C VAL A 291 6.96 -20.54 -8.18
N ARG A 292 7.75 -21.46 -8.73
CA ARG A 292 9.21 -21.37 -8.73
C ARG A 292 9.69 -20.83 -10.06
N ILE A 293 10.62 -19.89 -9.99
CA ILE A 293 11.27 -19.29 -11.16
C ILE A 293 12.57 -20.02 -11.41
N THR A 294 12.75 -20.55 -12.63
CA THR A 294 13.97 -21.22 -13.09
C THR A 294 14.47 -20.62 -14.40
N PRO A 295 15.73 -20.91 -14.82
CA PRO A 295 16.23 -20.46 -16.11
C PRO A 295 15.41 -20.95 -17.31
N GLU A 296 14.75 -22.11 -17.18
CA GLU A 296 13.93 -22.72 -18.23
C GLU A 296 12.49 -22.18 -18.27
N GLY A 297 12.03 -21.47 -17.24
CA GLY A 297 10.68 -20.93 -17.14
C GLY A 297 10.11 -20.99 -15.72
N LEU A 298 8.79 -21.15 -15.64
CA LEU A 298 8.10 -21.32 -14.36
C LEU A 298 7.92 -22.80 -14.05
N ASN A 299 7.84 -23.13 -12.76
CA ASN A 299 7.33 -24.40 -12.26
C ASN A 299 6.21 -24.10 -11.25
N VAL A 300 5.05 -24.76 -11.38
CA VAL A 300 3.89 -24.58 -10.51
C VAL A 300 3.83 -25.68 -9.46
N TYR A 301 3.51 -25.32 -8.22
CA TYR A 301 3.26 -26.31 -7.16
C TYR A 301 1.82 -26.80 -7.16
N LEU A 302 0.89 -25.99 -7.66
CA LEU A 302 -0.51 -26.33 -7.84
C LEU A 302 -0.93 -26.09 -9.28
N GLY A 303 -1.54 -27.10 -9.91
CA GLY A 303 -2.09 -27.00 -11.25
C GLY A 303 -1.10 -27.24 -12.37
N ARG A 304 -1.30 -26.53 -13.48
CA ARG A 304 -0.57 -26.73 -14.74
C ARG A 304 -0.10 -25.39 -15.29
N LEU A 305 0.84 -25.47 -16.21
CA LEU A 305 1.30 -24.35 -17.02
C LEU A 305 0.60 -24.38 -18.38
N GLY A 306 0.37 -23.20 -18.94
CA GLY A 306 -0.13 -23.01 -20.29
C GLY A 306 0.38 -21.71 -20.89
N PRO A 307 0.12 -21.47 -22.19
CA PRO A 307 0.61 -20.28 -22.87
C PRO A 307 0.02 -19.01 -22.23
N ALA A 308 0.86 -18.00 -22.03
CA ALA A 308 0.40 -16.69 -21.56
C ALA A 308 -0.49 -15.99 -22.59
N ASP A 309 -1.50 -15.27 -22.10
CA ASP A 309 -2.26 -14.34 -22.92
C ASP A 309 -1.36 -13.17 -23.35
N LYS A 310 -1.57 -12.67 -24.58
CA LYS A 310 -0.78 -11.55 -25.13
C LYS A 310 -1.16 -10.20 -24.54
N ASP A 311 -2.41 -10.08 -24.12
CA ASP A 311 -3.01 -8.86 -23.59
C ASP A 311 -3.29 -9.06 -22.09
N SER A 312 -2.78 -8.16 -21.26
CA SER A 312 -3.06 -8.18 -19.82
C SER A 312 -4.37 -7.44 -19.52
N ARG A 313 -5.24 -8.08 -18.75
CA ARG A 313 -6.51 -7.53 -18.23
C ARG A 313 -6.36 -7.06 -16.78
N LEU A 314 -5.42 -7.59 -16.00
CA LEU A 314 -5.17 -7.14 -14.62
C LEU A 314 -4.57 -5.74 -14.58
N VAL A 315 -3.58 -5.49 -15.42
CA VAL A 315 -2.88 -4.22 -15.49
C VAL A 315 -3.12 -3.65 -16.89
N PRO A 316 -3.62 -2.42 -17.02
CA PRO A 316 -3.96 -1.86 -18.31
C PRO A 316 -2.70 -1.66 -19.17
N GLY A 317 -2.42 -2.62 -20.05
CA GLY A 317 -1.24 -2.67 -20.92
C GLY A 317 0.06 -3.05 -20.19
N GLU A 318 1.18 -3.00 -20.92
CA GLU A 318 2.52 -3.17 -20.31
C GLU A 318 2.94 -1.87 -19.63
N ARG A 319 3.23 -1.92 -18.33
CA ARG A 319 3.54 -0.77 -17.48
C ARG A 319 4.80 -1.02 -16.65
N SER A 320 5.21 -0.01 -15.91
CA SER A 320 6.24 -0.12 -14.90
C SER A 320 5.72 0.32 -13.53
N LEU A 321 6.38 -0.13 -12.46
CA LEU A 321 6.12 0.36 -11.10
C LEU A 321 7.29 1.25 -10.66
N THR A 322 7.06 2.55 -10.57
CA THR A 322 8.07 3.50 -10.04
C THR A 322 7.99 3.49 -8.52
N LEU A 323 9.15 3.47 -7.85
CA LEU A 323 9.25 3.38 -6.40
C LEU A 323 9.75 4.69 -5.80
N GLU A 324 9.02 5.22 -4.82
CA GLU A 324 9.43 6.35 -3.98
C GLU A 324 9.57 5.87 -2.53
N SER A 325 10.47 6.46 -1.75
CA SER A 325 10.66 6.03 -0.35
C SER A 325 9.38 6.25 0.46
N HIS A 326 8.96 5.23 1.22
CA HIS A 326 7.82 5.36 2.11
C HIS A 326 8.21 6.18 3.34
N PRO A 327 7.53 7.28 3.71
CA PRO A 327 7.95 8.10 4.84
C PRO A 327 7.98 7.36 6.18
N ASN A 328 7.03 6.44 6.39
CA ASN A 328 7.01 5.57 7.55
C ASN A 328 7.74 4.24 7.24
N GLN A 329 9.01 4.15 7.61
CA GLN A 329 9.86 2.97 7.39
C GLN A 329 9.60 1.83 8.38
N THR A 330 8.91 2.10 9.49
CA THR A 330 8.51 1.09 10.48
C THR A 330 7.23 0.34 10.04
N GLY A 331 6.45 0.93 9.13
CA GLY A 331 5.25 0.36 8.53
C GLY A 331 3.95 0.93 9.12
N VAL A 332 2.82 0.67 8.46
CA VAL A 332 1.52 1.25 8.83
C VAL A 332 0.77 0.37 9.83
N SER A 333 0.34 0.93 10.96
CA SER A 333 -0.39 0.23 12.06
C SER A 333 -1.91 0.17 11.88
N LEU A 334 -2.40 0.36 10.66
CA LEU A 334 -3.82 0.32 10.34
C LEU A 334 -4.05 -0.73 9.27
N GLU A 335 -5.22 -1.35 9.31
CA GLU A 335 -5.68 -2.25 8.26
C GLU A 335 -5.64 -1.55 6.89
N ALA A 336 -5.31 -2.29 5.84
CA ALA A 336 -5.42 -1.77 4.49
C ALA A 336 -6.87 -1.66 4.06
N ILE A 337 -7.12 -0.68 3.19
CA ILE A 337 -8.40 -0.51 2.53
C ILE A 337 -8.12 -0.70 1.05
N SER A 338 -8.62 -1.79 0.47
CA SER A 338 -8.50 -2.08 -0.96
C SER A 338 -9.08 -0.95 -1.82
N GLY A 339 -8.57 -0.79 -3.04
CA GLY A 339 -9.05 0.17 -4.04
C GLY A 339 -8.57 1.61 -3.85
N ARG A 340 -7.43 1.81 -3.18
CA ARG A 340 -6.82 3.14 -2.89
C ARG A 340 -5.51 3.41 -3.64
N SER A 341 -5.07 2.49 -4.50
CA SER A 341 -3.82 2.54 -5.27
C SER A 341 -2.59 2.60 -4.37
N GLN A 342 -2.66 1.94 -3.21
CA GLN A 342 -1.60 1.93 -2.21
C GLN A 342 -0.63 0.78 -2.47
N HIS A 343 0.09 0.84 -3.59
CA HIS A 343 1.13 -0.14 -3.90
C HIS A 343 2.32 0.00 -2.96
N GLN A 344 2.90 -1.13 -2.56
CA GLN A 344 4.04 -1.16 -1.66
C GLN A 344 5.08 -2.18 -2.14
N VAL A 345 6.36 -1.86 -1.98
CA VAL A 345 7.48 -2.80 -2.12
C VAL A 345 8.37 -2.69 -0.89
N GLY A 346 8.68 -3.81 -0.26
CA GLY A 346 9.39 -3.86 1.01
C GLY A 346 8.57 -3.32 2.19
N GLY A 347 9.21 -3.18 3.35
CA GLY A 347 8.56 -2.91 4.64
C GLY A 347 7.77 -4.11 5.15
N LEU A 348 6.85 -3.85 6.07
CA LEU A 348 5.90 -4.83 6.59
C LEU A 348 4.56 -4.70 5.88
N PRO A 349 3.82 -5.80 5.66
CA PRO A 349 2.54 -5.77 4.99
C PRO A 349 1.54 -4.91 5.78
N ARG A 350 0.66 -4.25 5.04
CA ARG A 350 -0.53 -3.62 5.56
C ARG A 350 -1.72 -4.52 5.20
N TRP A 351 -2.03 -5.46 6.07
CA TRP A 351 -3.09 -6.43 5.84
C TRP A 351 -4.48 -5.79 5.99
N PRO A 352 -5.46 -6.08 5.11
CA PRO A 352 -6.88 -5.90 5.41
C PRO A 352 -7.31 -6.72 6.63
N SER A 353 -6.87 -7.98 6.68
CA SER A 353 -7.03 -8.88 7.84
C SER A 353 -5.73 -9.62 8.06
N ALA A 354 -5.22 -9.60 9.29
CA ALA A 354 -3.95 -10.23 9.59
C ALA A 354 -4.03 -11.75 9.36
N GLU A 355 -3.11 -12.28 8.57
CA GLU A 355 -3.00 -13.70 8.25
C GLU A 355 -1.54 -14.14 8.35
N THR A 356 -1.33 -15.44 8.55
CA THR A 356 0.00 -16.04 8.55
C THR A 356 0.62 -15.98 7.17
N HIS A 357 1.91 -15.71 7.11
CA HIS A 357 2.64 -15.70 5.85
C HIS A 357 2.66 -17.11 5.25
N PRO A 358 2.70 -17.24 3.91
CA PRO A 358 2.81 -18.55 3.29
C PRO A 358 4.18 -19.17 3.59
N ALA A 359 4.20 -20.48 3.85
CA ALA A 359 5.43 -21.25 3.93
C ALA A 359 5.91 -21.65 2.52
N CYS A 360 7.21 -21.54 2.27
CA CYS A 360 7.81 -21.95 1.01
C CYS A 360 7.64 -23.47 0.83
N PRO A 361 7.11 -23.96 -0.31
CA PRO A 361 6.90 -25.39 -0.53
C PRO A 361 8.21 -26.21 -0.62
N GLU A 362 9.35 -25.57 -0.90
CA GLU A 362 10.66 -26.23 -1.01
C GLU A 362 11.35 -26.38 0.34
N CYS A 363 11.52 -25.27 1.08
CA CYS A 363 12.27 -25.25 2.33
C CYS A 363 11.40 -25.27 3.59
N ARG A 364 10.07 -25.13 3.45
CA ARG A 364 9.07 -25.07 4.54
C ARG A 364 9.20 -23.88 5.49
N ASN A 365 10.13 -22.97 5.23
CA ASN A 365 10.26 -21.73 6.00
C ASN A 365 9.18 -20.73 5.59
N PHE A 366 8.76 -19.88 6.53
CA PHE A 366 7.88 -18.75 6.24
C PHE A 366 8.54 -17.79 5.25
N MET A 367 7.74 -17.25 4.33
CA MET A 367 8.22 -16.35 3.29
C MET A 367 8.08 -14.90 3.74
N PRO A 368 9.13 -14.06 3.64
CA PRO A 368 8.99 -12.64 3.91
C PRO A 368 8.11 -11.97 2.86
N PHE A 369 7.34 -10.99 3.31
CA PHE A 369 6.60 -10.07 2.46
C PHE A 369 7.56 -9.26 1.58
N LEU A 370 7.24 -9.12 0.30
CA LEU A 370 8.02 -8.32 -0.64
C LEU A 370 7.20 -7.22 -1.31
N ALA A 371 5.94 -7.46 -1.69
CA ALA A 371 5.16 -6.45 -2.40
C ALA A 371 3.66 -6.56 -2.16
N ALA A 372 2.94 -5.43 -2.25
CA ALA A 372 1.49 -5.39 -2.29
C ALA A 372 1.02 -4.57 -3.50
N ILE A 373 0.06 -5.09 -4.26
CA ILE A 373 -0.55 -4.41 -5.40
C ILE A 373 -2.06 -4.32 -5.17
N ASP A 374 -2.54 -3.08 -5.11
CA ASP A 374 -3.91 -2.74 -4.77
C ASP A 374 -4.72 -2.38 -6.02
N SER A 375 -6.00 -2.75 -6.05
CA SER A 375 -6.94 -2.59 -7.19
C SER A 375 -7.39 -1.16 -7.53
N GLY A 376 -6.76 -0.15 -6.93
CA GLY A 376 -7.20 1.24 -7.06
C GLY A 376 -7.01 1.87 -8.45
N PRO A 377 -7.45 3.13 -8.63
CA PRO A 377 -7.29 3.87 -9.87
C PRO A 377 -5.81 4.01 -10.27
N THR A 378 -5.52 3.90 -11.57
CA THR A 378 -4.20 4.23 -12.13
C THR A 378 -4.34 5.34 -13.17
N PRO A 379 -3.25 6.05 -13.52
CA PRO A 379 -3.25 7.00 -14.64
C PRO A 379 -3.66 6.39 -15.99
N PHE A 380 -3.75 5.06 -16.08
CA PHE A 380 -4.03 4.30 -17.30
C PHE A 380 -5.38 3.59 -17.29
N GLY A 381 -6.21 3.85 -16.28
CA GLY A 381 -7.49 3.18 -16.08
C GLY A 381 -7.50 2.25 -14.86
N PRO A 382 -8.64 1.58 -14.60
CA PRO A 382 -8.78 0.68 -13.46
C PRO A 382 -7.95 -0.59 -13.65
N MET A 383 -7.56 -1.21 -12.54
CA MET A 383 -7.04 -2.58 -12.55
C MET A 383 -8.15 -3.59 -12.78
N GLY A 384 -7.82 -4.76 -13.34
CA GLY A 384 -8.77 -5.84 -13.62
C GLY A 384 -9.13 -6.73 -12.44
N PHE A 385 -8.95 -6.25 -11.20
CA PHE A 385 -9.31 -6.93 -9.96
C PHE A 385 -9.79 -5.89 -8.93
N SER A 386 -10.41 -6.32 -7.83
CA SER A 386 -11.08 -5.43 -6.84
C SER A 386 -10.60 -5.61 -5.40
N SER A 387 -9.40 -6.18 -5.22
CA SER A 387 -8.84 -6.62 -3.95
C SER A 387 -7.40 -6.10 -3.79
N SER A 388 -6.68 -6.58 -2.77
CA SER A 388 -5.24 -6.38 -2.63
C SER A 388 -4.51 -7.70 -2.85
N LEU A 389 -3.43 -7.67 -3.64
CA LEU A 389 -2.59 -8.82 -3.95
C LEU A 389 -1.25 -8.69 -3.23
N PHE A 390 -0.92 -9.66 -2.38
CA PHE A 390 0.29 -9.69 -1.56
C PHE A 390 1.28 -10.71 -2.11
N GLY A 391 2.50 -10.26 -2.36
CA GLY A 391 3.60 -11.03 -2.91
C GLY A 391 4.66 -11.35 -1.85
N PHE A 392 4.94 -12.64 -1.70
CA PHE A 392 5.95 -13.20 -0.81
C PHE A 392 7.07 -13.84 -1.61
N TRP A 393 8.31 -13.73 -1.13
CA TRP A 393 9.48 -14.20 -1.87
C TRP A 393 10.44 -15.03 -1.00
N CYS A 394 10.70 -16.26 -1.42
CA CYS A 394 11.76 -17.09 -0.85
C CYS A 394 13.00 -17.04 -1.75
N ASP A 395 13.97 -16.20 -1.39
CA ASP A 395 15.14 -15.96 -2.23
C ASP A 395 15.99 -17.22 -2.47
N ASN A 396 16.22 -18.01 -1.42
CA ASN A 396 17.01 -19.24 -1.51
C ASN A 396 16.42 -20.28 -2.48
N CYS A 397 15.10 -20.33 -2.58
CA CYS A 397 14.38 -21.33 -3.39
C CYS A 397 13.85 -20.77 -4.71
N THR A 398 13.99 -19.45 -4.92
CA THR A 398 13.45 -18.69 -6.06
C THR A 398 11.94 -18.91 -6.26
N VAL A 399 11.21 -18.99 -5.14
CA VAL A 399 9.76 -19.20 -5.11
C VAL A 399 9.05 -17.89 -4.78
N SER A 400 8.04 -17.56 -5.57
CA SER A 400 7.08 -16.50 -5.27
C SER A 400 5.71 -17.09 -4.94
N THR A 401 5.05 -16.49 -3.96
CA THR A 401 3.63 -16.74 -3.65
C THR A 401 2.89 -15.42 -3.74
N THR A 402 1.77 -15.41 -4.45
CA THR A 402 0.82 -14.30 -4.49
C THR A 402 -0.44 -14.72 -3.75
N GLN A 403 -0.92 -13.92 -2.81
CA GLN A 403 -2.18 -14.14 -2.08
C GLN A 403 -3.12 -12.97 -2.31
N ILE A 404 -4.43 -13.25 -2.32
CA ILE A 404 -5.48 -12.23 -2.39
C ILE A 404 -6.07 -11.98 -1.01
N GLN A 405 -6.35 -10.71 -0.69
CA GLN A 405 -7.22 -10.35 0.42
C GLN A 405 -8.23 -9.29 -0.01
N TYR A 406 -9.45 -9.40 0.50
CA TYR A 406 -10.60 -8.61 0.07
C TYR A 406 -10.76 -7.33 0.90
#